data_AF-A0A257M3S9-F1
#
_entry.id   AF-A0A257M3S9-F1
#
_cell.length_a   1.000
_cell.length_b   1.000
_cell.length_c   1.000
_cell.angle_alpha   90.00
_cell.angle_beta   90.00
_cell.angle_gamma   90.00
#
_symmetry.space_group_name_H-M   'P 1'
#
loop_
_entity.id
_entity.type
_entity.pdbx_description
1 polymer ?
#
loop_
_entity_poly.entity_id
_entity_poly.type
_entity_poly.pdbx_seq_one_letter_code
_entity_poly.pdbx_strand_id
1 'polypeptide(L)' 'YTRFSGYVGGQKVETPRMVRERRPVLLVENAVWGMLPKNPLGRAQYTKLKVYAGAEHPHEAQQPAVHEVR' A
#
# COMPACT_ATOMS: atom_id res chain seq x y z
N TYR A 1 -6.55 -11.07 2.30
CA TYR A 1 -5.15 -10.96 1.88
C TYR A 1 -4.62 -12.35 1.68
N THR A 2 -4.41 -12.74 0.43
CA THR A 2 -4.00 -14.11 0.11
C THR A 2 -2.71 -14.05 -0.65
N ARG A 3 -1.70 -14.78 -0.19
CA ARG A 3 -0.42 -14.92 -0.88
C ARG A 3 0.00 -16.38 -0.91
N PHE A 4 0.78 -16.73 -1.91
CA PHE A 4 1.34 -18.06 -2.09
C PHE A 4 2.85 -17.96 -2.20
N SER A 5 3.57 -18.82 -1.48
CA SER A 5 5.04 -18.79 -1.47
C SER A 5 5.68 -19.46 -2.69
N GLY A 6 4.92 -20.24 -3.47
CA GLY A 6 5.44 -21.05 -4.58
C GLY A 6 5.61 -22.54 -4.25
N TYR A 7 5.51 -22.94 -2.97
CA TYR A 7 5.68 -24.33 -2.51
C TYR A 7 4.34 -24.98 -2.16
N VAL A 8 4.25 -26.31 -2.23
CA VAL A 8 3.07 -27.08 -1.81
C VAL A 8 2.74 -26.76 -0.34
N GLY A 9 1.48 -26.43 -0.06
CA GLY A 9 1.04 -25.98 1.28
C GLY A 9 1.43 -24.53 1.63
N GLY A 10 2.04 -23.78 0.72
CA GLY A 10 2.56 -22.44 0.93
C GLY A 10 1.53 -21.30 0.91
N GLN A 11 0.23 -21.61 0.93
CA GLN A 11 -0.83 -20.60 0.89
C GLN A 11 -1.01 -19.97 2.28
N LYS A 12 -0.99 -18.64 2.34
CA LYS A 12 -1.28 -17.86 3.54
C LYS A 12 -2.46 -16.95 3.29
N VAL A 13 -3.46 -17.03 4.15
CA VAL A 13 -4.68 -16.22 4.11
C VAL A 13 -4.76 -15.41 5.38
N GLU A 14 -4.95 -14.11 5.25
CA GLU A 14 -5.11 -13.18 6.36
C GLU A 14 -6.36 -12.33 6.17
N THR A 15 -7.06 -12.08 7.28
CA THR A 15 -8.21 -11.17 7.30
C THR A 15 -7.74 -9.72 7.24
N PRO A 16 -8.57 -8.78 6.71
CA PRO A 16 -8.24 -7.36 6.72
C PRO A 16 -7.96 -6.82 8.12
N ARG A 17 -8.65 -7.34 9.14
CA ARG A 17 -8.44 -6.98 10.54
C ARG A 17 -7.01 -7.31 11.00
N MET A 18 -6.56 -8.54 10.77
CA MET A 18 -5.20 -8.96 11.14
C MET A 18 -4.14 -8.13 10.42
N VAL A 19 -4.37 -7.80 9.14
CA VAL A 19 -3.46 -6.95 8.38
C VAL A 19 -3.45 -5.52 8.92
N ARG A 20 -4.60 -4.98 9.33
CA ARG A 20 -4.67 -3.65 9.95
C ARG A 20 -3.86 -3.57 11.24
N GLU A 21 -3.94 -4.59 12.08
CA GLU A 21 -3.21 -4.65 13.35
C GLU A 21 -1.69 -4.79 13.12
N ARG A 22 -1.27 -5.64 12.17
CA ARG A 22 0.16 -5.89 11.91
C ARG A 22 0.84 -4.85 11.03
N ARG A 23 0.21 -4.47 9.91
CA ARG A 23 0.75 -3.57 8.88
C ARG A 23 -0.39 -2.80 8.20
N PRO A 24 -0.92 -1.74 8.84
CA PRO A 24 -2.05 -0.98 8.31
C PRO A 24 -1.77 -0.33 6.96
N VAL A 25 -0.50 0.07 6.72
CA VAL A 25 0.00 0.64 5.46
C VAL A 25 -0.33 -0.24 4.25
N LEU A 26 -0.26 -1.57 4.43
CA LEU A 26 -0.47 -2.53 3.35
C LEU A 26 -1.90 -2.48 2.79
N LEU A 27 -2.88 -2.08 3.60
CA LEU A 27 -4.28 -1.96 3.17
C LEU A 27 -4.40 -0.91 2.06
N VAL A 28 -3.82 0.27 2.29
CA VAL A 28 -3.88 1.40 1.37
C VAL A 28 -2.99 1.14 0.15
N GLU A 29 -1.77 0.64 0.37
CA GLU A 29 -0.84 0.27 -0.71
C GLU A 29 -1.48 -0.70 -1.71
N ASN A 30 -2.10 -1.78 -1.21
CA ASN A 30 -2.73 -2.79 -2.06
C ASN A 30 -3.98 -2.27 -2.78
N ALA A 31 -4.79 -1.44 -2.11
CA ALA A 31 -5.97 -0.83 -2.71
C ALA A 31 -5.57 0.09 -3.88
N VAL A 32 -4.62 1.01 -3.66
CA VAL A 32 -4.13 1.92 -4.69
C VAL A 32 -3.45 1.16 -5.82
N TRP A 33 -2.59 0.19 -5.51
CA TRP A 33 -1.98 -0.66 -6.53
C TRP A 33 -3.06 -1.34 -7.37
N GLY A 34 -4.12 -1.87 -6.75
CA GLY A 34 -5.26 -2.51 -7.42
C GLY A 34 -5.93 -1.63 -8.48
N MET A 35 -5.99 -0.32 -8.25
CA MET A 35 -6.61 0.66 -9.15
C MET A 35 -5.68 1.14 -10.29
N LEU A 36 -4.37 0.84 -10.23
CA LEU A 36 -3.40 1.24 -11.25
C LEU A 36 -3.29 0.23 -12.40
N PRO A 37 -2.94 0.69 -13.63
CA PRO A 37 -2.72 -0.19 -14.77
C PRO A 37 -1.53 -1.14 -14.53
N LYS A 38 -1.66 -2.41 -14.93
CA LYS A 38 -0.64 -3.46 -14.69
C LYS A 38 0.44 -3.50 -15.76
N ASN A 39 1.05 -2.35 -16.02
CA ASN A 39 2.10 -2.16 -17.03
C ASN A 39 3.32 -1.42 -16.44
N PRO A 40 4.41 -1.23 -17.21
CA PRO A 40 5.60 -0.53 -16.72
C PRO A 40 5.31 0.89 -16.22
N LEU A 41 4.40 1.62 -16.87
CA LEU A 41 3.99 2.96 -16.46
C LEU A 41 3.29 2.95 -15.09
N GLY A 42 2.36 2.02 -14.87
CA GLY A 42 1.68 1.89 -13.57
C GLY A 42 2.64 1.53 -12.44
N ARG A 43 3.68 0.73 -12.72
CA ARG A 43 4.76 0.48 -11.75
C ARG A 43 5.54 1.77 -11.43
N ALA A 44 5.82 2.60 -12.43
CA ALA A 44 6.48 3.89 -12.22
C ALA A 44 5.58 4.93 -11.52
N GLN A 45 4.26 4.88 -11.70
CA GLN A 45 3.32 5.71 -10.97
C GLN A 45 3.23 5.28 -9.49
N TYR A 46 3.22 3.97 -9.24
CA TYR A 46 3.11 3.41 -7.89
C TYR A 46 4.25 3.85 -6.97
N THR A 47 5.48 4.03 -7.47
CA THR A 47 6.63 4.46 -6.65
C THR A 47 6.49 5.86 -6.05
N LYS A 48 5.58 6.69 -6.60
CA LYS A 48 5.27 8.04 -6.10
C LYS A 48 4.40 8.01 -4.84
N LEU A 49 3.68 6.91 -4.59
CA LEU A 49 2.86 6.76 -3.41
C LEU A 49 3.75 6.57 -2.16
N LYS A 50 3.45 7.31 -1.10
CA LYS A 50 4.03 7.14 0.24
C LYS A 50 2.90 7.09 1.25
N VAL A 51 2.80 5.99 1.99
CA VAL A 51 1.75 5.76 2.99
C VAL A 51 2.41 5.59 4.35
N TYR A 52 1.91 6.31 5.35
CA TYR A 52 2.39 6.27 6.72
C TYR A 52 1.28 5.78 7.64
N ALA A 53 1.65 5.02 8.67
CA ALA A 53 0.68 4.53 9.67
C ALA A 53 0.31 5.59 10.71
N GLY A 54 1.23 6.52 10.97
CA GLY A 54 1.06 7.63 11.92
C GLY A 54 0.69 8.93 11.23
N ALA A 55 0.55 9.99 12.04
CA ALA A 55 0.21 11.33 11.56
C ALA A 55 1.40 12.07 10.90
N GLU A 56 2.62 11.60 11.11
CA GLU A 56 3.84 12.26 10.66
C GLU A 56 4.44 11.62 9.40
N HIS A 57 5.10 12.43 8.59
CA HIS A 57 5.89 12.00 7.42
C HIS A 57 7.26 12.67 7.39
N PRO A 58 8.33 12.02 6.90
CA PRO A 58 9.68 12.58 6.85
C PRO A 58 9.92 13.52 5.65
N HIS A 59 8.88 13.96 4.95
CA HIS A 59 8.98 14.69 3.67
C HIS A 59 8.76 16.21 3.79
N GLU A 60 9.06 16.78 4.95
CA GLU A 60 8.89 18.23 5.21
C GLU A 60 9.69 19.11 4.25
N ALA A 61 10.89 18.67 3.83
CA ALA A 61 11.74 19.40 2.89
C ALA A 61 11.08 19.63 1.52
N GLN A 62 10.05 18.84 1.16
CA GLN A 62 9.35 18.97 -0.12
C GLN A 62 8.20 19.98 -0.06
N GLN A 63 7.90 20.56 1.12
CA GLN A 63 6.82 21.52 1.34
C GLN A 63 5.46 21.06 0.75
N PRO A 64 4.95 19.88 1.16
CA PRO A 64 3.71 19.34 0.61
C PRO A 64 2.50 20.21 0.96
N ALA A 65 1.59 20.41 -0.01
CA ALA A 65 0.32 21.07 0.20
C ALA A 65 -0.76 20.06 0.62
N VAL A 66 -1.58 20.43 1.61
CA VAL A 66 -2.73 19.62 2.05
C VAL A 66 -3.76 19.55 0.93
N HIS A 67 -4.25 18.35 0.65
CA HIS A 67 -5.30 18.10 -0.35
C HIS A 67 -6.52 17.48 0.32
N GLU A 68 -7.67 18.15 0.23
CA GLU A 68 -8.94 17.66 0.72
C GLU A 68 -9.69 16.88 -0.36
N VAL A 69 -10.25 15.73 0.03
CA VAL A 69 -11.12 14.94 -0.83
C VAL A 69 -12.49 15.62 -0.87
N ARG A 70 -12.94 15.99 -2.06
CA ARG A 70 -14.27 16.60 -2.29
C ARG A 70 -15.35 15.56 -2.49
#